data_AF-A0A972TWT9-F1
#
_entry.id   AF-A0A972TWT9-F1
#
_cell.length_a   1.000
_cell.length_b   1.000
_cell.length_c   1.000
_cell.angle_alpha   90.00
_cell.angle_beta   90.00
_cell.angle_gamma   90.00
#
_symmetry.space_group_name_H-M   'P 1'
#
loop_
_entity.id
_entity.type
_entity.pdbx_description
1 polymer ?
#
loop_
_entity_poly.entity_id
_entity_poly.type
_entity_poly.pdbx_seq_one_letter_code
_entity_poly.pdbx_strand_id
1 'polypeptide(L)' 'MENTLSNIADKILTLDEASLTGLWKKYKERMERFDASKEWEKSVLIFFVINDSVYLVRFYEKVIFRCQ' A
#
# COMPACT_ATOMS: atom_id res chain seq x y z
N MET A 1 -2.73 20.18 3.73
CA MET A 1 -2.49 18.79 4.18
C MET A 1 -3.39 17.81 3.44
N GLU A 2 -4.70 18.08 3.34
CA GLU A 2 -5.64 17.23 2.60
C GLU A 2 -5.26 17.00 1.13
N ASN A 3 -4.95 18.06 0.37
CA ASN A 3 -4.49 17.93 -1.02
C ASN A 3 -3.23 17.06 -1.17
N THR A 4 -2.34 17.06 -0.19
CA THR A 4 -1.13 16.22 -0.23
C THR A 4 -1.48 14.74 -0.08
N LEU A 5 -2.41 14.43 0.83
CA LEU A 5 -2.91 13.07 1.01
C LEU A 5 -3.71 12.60 -0.21
N SER A 6 -4.53 13.46 -0.81
CA SER A 6 -5.25 13.18 -2.06
C SER A 6 -4.29 12.83 -3.19
N ASN A 7 -3.25 13.65 -3.41
CA ASN A 7 -2.25 13.40 -4.45
C ASN A 7 -1.46 12.10 -4.22
N ILE A 8 -1.26 11.69 -2.96
CA ILE A 8 -0.63 10.41 -2.63
C ILE A 8 -1.58 9.26 -2.96
N ALA A 9 -2.86 9.38 -2.63
CA ALA A 9 -3.88 8.39 -2.96
C ALA A 9 -4.01 8.19 -4.47
N ASP A 10 -4.10 9.27 -5.26
CA ASP A 10 -4.14 9.19 -6.73
C ASP A 10 -2.93 8.45 -7.30
N LYS A 11 -1.72 8.74 -6.79
CA LYS A 11 -0.51 8.02 -7.21
C LYS A 11 -0.56 6.54 -6.87
N ILE A 12 -1.10 6.17 -5.72
CA ILE A 12 -1.22 4.75 -5.32
C ILE A 12 -2.22 4.02 -6.21
N LEU A 13 -3.35 4.66 -6.55
CA LEU A 13 -4.36 4.10 -7.46
C LEU A 13 -3.84 3.87 -8.88
N THR A 14 -2.81 4.60 -9.31
CA THR A 14 -2.17 4.40 -10.63
C THR A 14 -1.17 3.25 -10.67
N LEU A 15 -0.79 2.66 -9.52
CA LEU A 15 0.14 1.53 -9.49
C LEU A 15 -0.59 0.24 -9.83
N ASP A 16 -0.01 -0.55 -10.72
CA ASP A 16 -0.51 -1.89 -11.03
C ASP A 16 -0.21 -2.89 -9.89
N GLU A 17 -0.94 -4.01 -9.87
CA GLU A 17 -0.84 -5.03 -8.83
C GLU A 17 0.57 -5.62 -8.68
N ALA A 18 1.32 -5.76 -9.78
CA ALA A 18 2.68 -6.30 -9.74
C ALA A 18 3.65 -5.31 -9.09
N SER A 19 3.52 -4.01 -9.43
CA SER A 19 4.26 -2.93 -8.79
C SER A 19 3.96 -2.83 -7.30
N LEU A 20 2.69 -2.95 -6.90
CA LEU A 20 2.27 -2.97 -5.50
C LEU A 20 2.82 -4.17 -4.73
N THR A 21 2.80 -5.36 -5.34
CA THR A 21 3.33 -6.59 -4.72
C THR A 21 4.84 -6.50 -4.46
N GLY A 22 5.60 -5.93 -5.41
CA GLY A 22 7.04 -5.72 -5.26
C GLY A 22 7.37 -4.73 -4.14
N LEU A 23 6.65 -3.60 -4.07
CA LEU A 23 6.81 -2.62 -3.00
C LEU A 23 6.38 -3.18 -1.65
N TRP A 24 5.28 -3.93 -1.59
CA TRP A 24 4.79 -4.58 -0.37
C TRP A 24 5.86 -5.49 0.23
N LYS A 25 6.48 -6.36 -0.59
CA LYS A 25 7.54 -7.27 -0.13
C LYS A 25 8.74 -6.51 0.43
N LYS A 26 9.20 -5.48 -0.29
CA LYS A 26 10.31 -4.61 0.14
C LYS A 26 10.05 -3.96 1.50
N TYR A 27 8.88 -3.36 1.69
CA TYR A 27 8.57 -2.67 2.94
C TYR A 27 8.24 -3.64 4.08
N LYS A 28 7.71 -4.83 3.77
CA LYS A 28 7.57 -5.93 4.73
C LYS A 28 8.93 -6.36 5.29
N GLU A 29 9.89 -6.65 4.43
CA GLU A 29 11.25 -7.04 4.87
C GLU A 29 11.95 -5.92 5.66
N ARG A 30 11.67 -4.65 5.31
CA ARG A 30 12.22 -3.49 6.04
C ARG A 30 11.59 -3.31 7.42
N MET A 31 10.28 -3.50 7.57
CA MET A 31 9.58 -3.33 8.85
C MET A 31 9.91 -4.45 9.84
N GLU A 32 10.13 -5.68 9.36
CA GLU A 32 10.51 -6.84 10.18
C GLU A 32 11.85 -6.62 10.90
N ARG A 33 12.70 -5.74 10.37
CA ARG A 33 13.95 -5.30 11.00
C ARG A 33 13.72 -4.00 11.76
N PHE A 34 13.22 -4.13 12.98
CA PHE A 34 13.01 -2.99 13.88
C PHE A 34 14.30 -2.20 14.07
N ASP A 35 14.19 -0.89 13.90
CA ASP A 35 15.21 0.08 14.24
C ASP A 35 14.49 1.37 14.64
N ALA A 36 14.90 2.03 15.71
CA ALA A 36 14.19 3.20 16.27
C ALA A 36 14.42 4.49 15.43
N SER A 37 14.66 4.35 14.13
CA SER A 37 14.88 5.45 13.20
C SER A 37 13.59 5.94 12.56
N LYS A 38 13.58 7.24 12.23
CA LYS A 38 12.53 7.86 11.42
C LYS A 38 12.31 7.16 10.08
N GLU A 39 13.34 6.51 9.55
CA GLU A 39 13.25 5.76 8.28
C GLU A 39 12.49 4.44 8.45
N TRP A 40 12.66 3.77 9.59
CA TRP A 40 11.85 2.61 9.93
C TRP A 40 10.38 3.01 10.11
N GLU A 41 10.10 4.08 10.86
CA GLU A 41 8.73 4.61 11.04
C GLU A 41 8.06 4.95 9.69
N LYS A 42 8.79 5.61 8.79
CA LYS A 42 8.32 5.86 7.42
C LYS A 42 8.00 4.57 6.67
N SER A 43 8.85 3.55 6.81
CA SER A 43 8.68 2.26 6.14
C SER A 43 7.42 1.54 6.62
N VAL A 44 7.11 1.64 7.92
CA VAL A 44 5.87 1.10 8.51
C VAL A 44 4.64 1.81 7.94
N LEU A 45 4.64 3.15 7.90
CA LEU A 45 3.52 3.90 7.33
C LEU A 45 3.27 3.56 5.85
N ILE A 46 4.34 3.46 5.05
CA ILE A 46 4.25 3.07 3.64
C ILE A 46 3.70 1.64 3.51
N PHE A 47 4.15 0.71 4.35
CA PHE A 47 3.63 -0.66 4.37
C PHE A 47 2.11 -0.68 4.64
N PHE A 48 1.63 0.07 5.64
CA PHE A 48 0.20 0.12 5.96
C PHE A 48 -0.64 0.67 4.81
N VAL A 49 -0.18 1.74 4.16
CA VAL A 49 -0.87 2.35 3.01
C VAL A 49 -0.96 1.37 1.82
N ILE A 50 0.14 0.65 1.52
CA ILE A 50 0.14 -0.37 0.46
C ILE A 50 -0.76 -1.55 0.84
N ASN A 51 -0.70 -1.99 2.10
CA ASN A 51 -1.47 -3.11 2.60
C ASN A 51 -2.98 -2.87 2.43
N ASP A 52 -3.49 -1.70 2.84
CA ASP A 52 -4.90 -1.33 2.64
C ASP A 52 -5.30 -1.34 1.16
N SER A 53 -4.43 -0.83 0.29
CA SER A 53 -4.66 -0.77 -1.16
C SER A 53 -4.78 -2.18 -1.78
N VAL A 54 -3.97 -3.14 -1.34
CA VAL A 54 -4.06 -4.55 -1.78
C VAL A 54 -5.37 -5.21 -1.30
N TYR A 55 -5.83 -4.91 -0.09
CA TYR A 55 -7.14 -5.38 0.38
C TYR A 55 -8.28 -4.78 -0.44
N LEU A 56 -8.18 -3.51 -0.81
CA LEU A 56 -9.18 -2.82 -1.62
C LEU A 56 -9.28 -3.44 -3.02
N VAL A 57 -8.15 -3.66 -3.71
CA VAL A 57 -8.12 -4.31 -5.03
C VAL A 57 -8.77 -5.70 -5.00
N ARG A 58 -8.42 -6.52 -4.00
CA ARG A 58 -9.04 -7.85 -3.81
C ARG A 58 -10.51 -7.80 -3.43
N PHE A 59 -10.95 -6.74 -2.74
CA PHE A 59 -12.35 -6.50 -2.44
C PHE A 59 -13.14 -6.14 -3.71
N TYR A 60 -12.60 -5.27 -4.57
CA TYR A 60 -13.22 -4.93 -5.86
C TYR A 60 -13.35 -6.13 -6.79
N GLU A 61 -12.32 -6.95 -6.95
CA GLU A 61 -12.41 -8.19 -7.73
C GLU A 61 -13.51 -9.11 -7.19
N LYS A 62 -13.57 -9.31 -5.88
CA LYS A 62 -14.61 -10.14 -5.25
C LYS A 62 -16.02 -9.58 -5.43
N VAL A 63 -16.20 -8.26 -5.42
CA VAL A 63 -17.50 -7.62 -5.61
C VAL A 63 -17.93 -7.68 -7.09
N ILE A 64 -17.00 -7.42 -8.02
CA ILE A 64 -17.26 -7.50 -9.47
C ILE A 64 -17.61 -8.94 -9.88
N PHE A 65 -16.86 -9.96 -9.40
CA PHE A 65 -17.14 -11.36 -9.73
C PHE A 65 -18.42 -11.93 -9.11
N ARG A 66 -19.01 -11.26 -8.11
CA ARG A 66 -20.27 -11.66 -7.49
C ARG A 66 -21.50 -11.07 -8.17
N CYS A 67 -21.30 -10.17 -9.13
CA CYS A 67 -22.34 -9.54 -9.94
C CYS A 67 -22.55 -10.21 -11.31
N GLN A 68 -21.90 -11.35 -11.57
CA GLN A 68 -22.09 -12.18 -12.77
C GLN A 68 -22.53 -13.59 -12.35
#